data_AF-A0A3L7SLY7-F1
#
_entry.id   AF-A0A3L7SLY7-F1
#
_cell.length_a   1.000
_cell.length_b   1.000
_cell.length_c   1.000
_cell.angle_alpha   90.00
_cell.angle_beta   90.00
_cell.angle_gamma   90.00
#
_symmetry.space_group_name_H-M   'P 1'
#
loop_
_entity.id
_entity.type
_entity.pdbx_description
1 polymer ?
#
loop_
_entity_poly.entity_id
_entity_poly.type
_entity_poly.pdbx_seq_one_letter_code
_entity_poly.pdbx_strand_id
1 'polypeptide(L)'
;MRWSSSWGEYSPVGKRIARAEKRAAKRATWAGRTPEPVRIIGRDIAKTFWGRSWCQSLEGFSDISNRLPRGRTYVRNGSVVDLLITRGRIEAIVAGSMVYDVAIAIAPLPPVRWQAIKKDCAASIGSLLDLLSGRLSDGVMERMVKPQEGLFPSPREISIACSCPDGAAICKHLAAVFYAVGHRLDTQPELLFLLRGVDQRELIAAATKDSVSRAIRGDDTHALADDDLASIFGVDLGTATDEPTPPTSERIPKPAARKRRSTPPTPEPFPEPAPAPKKKRVPTKKKLPKLKKLPKLKKLPKLKKLPKRKKPRD
;
A
#
# COMPACT_ATOMS: atom_id res chain seq x y z
N MET A 1 -5.98 36.29 44.02
CA MET A 1 -5.46 35.12 43.27
C MET A 1 -5.29 35.50 41.81
N ARG A 2 -4.05 35.73 41.36
CA ARG A 2 -3.74 36.11 39.98
C ARG A 2 -3.55 34.84 39.16
N TRP A 3 -4.48 34.54 38.25
CA TRP A 3 -4.31 33.43 37.31
C TRP A 3 -3.23 33.84 36.32
N SER A 4 -1.99 33.40 36.54
CA SER A 4 -0.92 33.57 35.55
C SER A 4 -1.18 32.62 34.40
N SER A 5 -1.79 33.14 33.34
CA SER A 5 -1.96 32.44 32.07
C SER A 5 -0.60 32.32 31.35
N SER A 6 0.29 31.47 31.85
CA SER A 6 1.50 31.10 31.10
C SER A 6 1.08 30.16 29.97
N TRP A 7 0.65 30.73 28.85
CA TRP A 7 0.57 29.97 27.61
C TRP A 7 2.00 29.56 27.25
N GLY A 8 2.28 28.26 27.30
CA GLY A 8 3.62 27.73 27.04
C GLY A 8 4.15 28.20 25.69
N GLU A 9 5.46 28.40 25.61
CA GLU A 9 6.13 28.87 24.39
C GLU A 9 5.82 27.93 23.21
N TYR A 10 5.45 28.50 22.06
CA TYR A 10 5.15 27.73 20.87
C TYR A 10 6.40 26.95 20.43
N SER A 11 6.34 25.61 20.47
CA SER A 11 7.41 24.76 19.95
C SER A 11 7.19 24.46 18.47
N PRO A 12 8.09 24.90 17.57
CA PRO A 12 8.06 24.53 16.16
C PRO A 12 7.98 23.01 15.96
N VAL A 13 7.32 22.59 14.88
CA VAL A 13 7.13 21.16 14.53
C VAL A 13 8.46 20.41 14.52
N GLY A 14 9.51 20.97 13.91
CA GLY A 14 10.84 20.36 13.84
C GLY A 14 11.45 20.08 15.21
N LYS A 15 11.30 20.99 16.19
CA LYS A 15 11.77 20.75 17.57
C LYS A 15 11.01 19.59 18.23
N ARG A 16 9.71 19.45 17.94
CA ARG A 16 8.87 18.36 18.46
C ARG A 16 9.27 17.01 17.85
N ILE A 17 9.56 16.99 16.55
CA ILE A 17 10.07 15.81 15.83
C ILE A 17 11.43 15.40 16.39
N ALA A 18 12.39 16.32 16.51
CA ALA A 18 13.72 16.01 17.04
C ALA A 18 13.68 15.42 18.47
N ARG A 19 12.77 15.89 19.33
CA ARG A 19 12.55 15.31 20.66
C ARG A 19 12.02 13.88 20.57
N ALA A 20 11.09 13.63 19.65
CA ALA A 20 10.52 12.31 19.42
C ALA A 20 11.56 11.35 18.83
N GLU A 21 12.39 11.81 17.88
CA GLU A 21 13.49 11.04 17.30
C GLU A 21 14.50 10.59 18.36
N LYS A 22 14.84 11.45 19.34
CA LYS A 22 15.69 11.04 20.48
C LYS A 22 15.07 9.91 21.30
N ARG A 23 13.76 9.93 21.54
CA ARG A 23 13.06 8.84 22.26
C ARG A 23 12.98 7.57 21.42
N ALA A 24 12.75 7.71 20.11
CA ALA A 24 12.77 6.62 19.15
C ALA A 24 14.13 5.94 19.08
N ALA A 25 15.21 6.70 18.95
CA ALA A 25 16.57 6.19 18.98
C ALA A 25 16.85 5.40 20.27
N LYS A 26 16.48 5.94 21.44
CA LYS A 26 16.62 5.23 22.72
C LYS A 26 15.81 3.93 22.78
N ARG A 27 14.56 3.92 22.30
CA ARG A 27 13.77 2.69 22.26
C ARG A 27 14.37 1.66 21.32
N ALA A 28 14.81 2.12 20.14
CA ALA A 28 15.38 1.27 19.12
C ALA A 28 16.69 0.62 19.58
N THR A 29 17.57 1.37 20.25
CA THR A 29 18.82 0.81 20.81
C THR A 29 18.56 -0.24 21.87
N TRP A 30 17.59 -0.04 22.77
CA TRP A 30 17.20 -1.05 23.76
C TRP A 30 16.63 -2.32 23.12
N ALA A 31 16.02 -2.19 21.94
CA ALA A 31 15.48 -3.30 21.16
C ALA A 31 16.48 -3.86 20.11
N GLY A 32 17.73 -3.39 20.09
CA GLY A 32 18.74 -3.85 19.13
C GLY A 32 18.42 -3.54 17.65
N ARG A 33 17.61 -2.51 17.38
CA ARG A 33 17.17 -2.13 16.03
C ARG A 33 17.45 -0.66 15.74
N THR A 34 17.25 -0.27 14.48
CA THR A 34 17.20 1.14 14.07
C THR A 34 15.76 1.67 14.10
N PRO A 35 15.55 2.97 14.39
CA PRO A 35 14.25 3.59 14.21
C PRO A 35 13.86 3.64 12.73
N GLU A 36 12.58 3.40 12.45
CA GLU A 36 12.07 3.43 11.08
C GLU A 36 11.04 4.55 10.90
N PRO A 37 11.49 5.79 10.69
CA PRO A 37 10.59 6.92 10.50
C PRO A 37 9.77 6.81 9.22
N VAL A 38 8.55 7.35 9.25
CA VAL A 38 7.72 7.47 8.05
C VAL A 38 7.84 8.89 7.49
N ARG A 39 8.20 8.97 6.20
CA ARG A 39 8.44 10.23 5.48
C ARG A 39 7.69 10.19 4.15
N ILE A 40 6.57 10.89 4.11
CA ILE A 40 5.74 10.95 2.90
C ILE A 40 6.29 12.04 1.97
N ILE A 41 6.60 11.66 0.73
CA ILE A 41 7.04 12.56 -0.32
C ILE A 41 5.90 12.74 -1.34
N GLY A 42 5.39 13.97 -1.45
CA GLY A 42 4.34 14.35 -2.39
C GLY A 42 2.99 14.59 -1.73
N ARG A 43 1.93 14.67 -2.56
CA ARG A 43 0.56 14.97 -2.11
C ARG A 43 -0.16 13.78 -1.48
N ASP A 44 0.08 12.59 -2.04
CA ASP A 44 -0.66 11.38 -1.74
C ASP A 44 0.04 10.61 -0.62
N ILE A 45 -0.72 10.14 0.35
CA ILE A 45 -0.20 9.37 1.50
C ILE A 45 0.21 7.98 1.05
N ALA A 46 -0.65 7.33 0.27
CA ALA A 46 -0.40 6.04 -0.33
C ALA A 46 -0.67 6.11 -1.84
N LYS A 47 0.13 5.37 -2.62
CA LYS A 47 0.14 5.39 -4.09
C LYS A 47 -0.27 4.04 -4.67
N THR A 48 0.10 2.94 -4.03
CA THR A 48 -0.22 1.59 -4.54
C THR A 48 -1.65 1.19 -4.18
N PHE A 49 -2.10 0.06 -4.73
CA PHE A 49 -3.35 -0.55 -4.32
C PHE A 49 -3.37 -0.83 -2.81
N TRP A 50 -2.35 -1.53 -2.28
CA TRP A 50 -2.29 -1.94 -0.88
C TRP A 50 -2.43 -0.78 0.10
N GLY A 51 -1.62 0.26 -0.09
CA GLY A 51 -1.64 1.41 0.80
C GLY A 51 -2.94 2.21 0.70
N ARG A 52 -3.48 2.39 -0.52
CA ARG A 52 -4.76 3.10 -0.72
C ARG A 52 -5.93 2.35 -0.10
N SER A 53 -6.03 1.05 -0.34
CA SER A 53 -7.09 0.23 0.21
C SER A 53 -7.00 0.22 1.74
N TRP A 54 -5.80 0.13 2.33
CA TRP A 54 -5.61 0.22 3.79
C TRP A 54 -6.14 1.53 4.36
N CYS A 55 -5.79 2.64 3.73
CA CYS A 55 -6.29 3.96 4.12
C CYS A 55 -7.83 4.04 4.00
N GLN A 56 -8.40 3.48 2.93
CA GLN A 56 -9.84 3.46 2.70
C GLN A 56 -10.58 2.60 3.72
N SER A 57 -10.02 1.47 4.13
CA SER A 57 -10.60 0.59 5.16
C SER A 57 -10.73 1.32 6.50
N LEU A 58 -9.70 2.09 6.89
CA LEU A 58 -9.75 2.96 8.06
C LEU A 58 -10.84 4.03 7.95
N GLU A 59 -10.97 4.64 6.76
CA GLU A 59 -11.92 5.72 6.50
C GLU A 59 -13.38 5.27 6.55
N GLY A 60 -13.64 3.97 6.34
CA GLY A 60 -14.95 3.35 6.53
C GLY A 60 -15.41 3.28 8.00
N PHE A 61 -14.54 3.55 8.97
CA PHE A 61 -14.91 3.58 10.38
C PHE A 61 -15.59 4.91 10.73
N SER A 62 -16.91 4.87 10.93
CA SER A 62 -17.79 6.03 11.07
C SER A 62 -17.43 6.98 12.23
N ASP A 63 -16.83 6.47 13.31
CA ASP A 63 -16.56 7.23 14.55
C ASP A 63 -15.30 8.15 14.47
N ILE A 64 -14.57 8.14 13.35
CA ILE A 64 -13.23 8.76 13.26
C ILE A 64 -13.18 9.97 12.32
N SER A 65 -14.23 10.21 11.52
CA SER A 65 -14.24 11.20 10.42
C SER A 65 -13.67 12.57 10.79
N ASN A 66 -14.02 13.09 11.98
CA ASN A 66 -13.57 14.40 12.48
C ASN A 66 -12.09 14.44 12.95
N ARG A 67 -11.44 13.29 13.11
CA ARG A 67 -10.05 13.15 13.57
C ARG A 67 -9.08 12.83 12.43
N LEU A 68 -9.56 12.24 11.34
CA LEU A 68 -8.76 11.85 10.19
C LEU A 68 -7.97 13.00 9.54
N PRO A 69 -8.52 14.22 9.33
CA PRO A 69 -7.77 15.31 8.73
C PRO A 69 -6.50 15.67 9.54
N ARG A 70 -6.59 15.65 10.86
CA ARG A 70 -5.44 15.92 11.75
C ARG A 70 -4.42 14.79 11.71
N GLY A 71 -4.87 13.53 11.67
CA GLY A 71 -4.00 12.37 11.48
C GLY A 71 -3.21 12.47 10.18
N ARG A 72 -3.88 12.83 9.07
CA ARG A 72 -3.24 13.07 7.77
C ARG A 72 -2.17 14.16 7.84
N THR A 73 -2.41 15.25 8.59
CA THR A 73 -1.38 16.29 8.80
C THR A 73 -0.15 15.76 9.54
N TYR A 74 -0.36 14.94 10.58
CA TYR A 74 0.73 14.39 11.40
C TYR A 74 1.60 13.39 10.64
N VAL A 75 1.02 12.58 9.76
CA VAL A 75 1.86 11.67 8.96
C VAL A 75 2.60 12.45 7.85
N ARG A 76 1.94 13.42 7.22
CA ARG A 76 2.54 14.23 6.13
C ARG A 76 3.69 15.11 6.59
N ASN A 77 3.63 15.64 7.82
CA ASN A 77 4.73 16.46 8.34
C ASN A 77 5.86 15.64 9.00
N GLY A 78 5.84 14.32 8.89
CA GLY A 78 6.86 13.44 9.45
C GLY A 78 6.78 13.26 10.98
N SER A 79 5.63 13.51 11.60
CA SER A 79 5.47 13.32 13.05
C SER A 79 5.52 11.86 13.48
N VAL A 80 5.33 10.89 12.59
CA VAL A 80 5.56 9.47 12.91
C VAL A 80 7.06 9.19 12.73
N VAL A 81 7.78 9.20 13.84
CA VAL A 81 9.26 9.16 13.85
C VAL A 81 9.81 7.74 13.96
N ASP A 82 8.95 6.78 14.27
CA ASP A 82 9.27 5.36 14.33
C ASP A 82 7.98 4.58 14.14
N LEU A 83 8.03 3.56 13.29
CA LEU A 83 6.94 2.65 13.01
C LEU A 83 7.51 1.24 12.86
N LEU A 84 7.16 0.37 13.79
CA LEU A 84 7.55 -1.03 13.80
C LEU A 84 6.30 -1.89 13.59
N ILE A 85 6.32 -2.75 12.57
CA ILE A 85 5.26 -3.71 12.30
C ILE A 85 5.82 -5.11 12.55
N THR A 86 5.15 -5.84 13.45
CA THR A 86 5.48 -7.21 13.82
C THR A 86 4.22 -8.07 13.77
N ARG A 87 4.37 -9.37 13.98
CA ARG A 87 3.23 -10.29 13.99
C ARG A 87 2.17 -9.86 15.01
N GLY A 88 0.97 -9.54 14.54
CA GLY A 88 -0.17 -9.13 15.36
C GLY A 88 -0.02 -7.79 16.08
N ARG A 89 1.04 -7.00 15.81
CA ARG A 89 1.31 -5.79 16.58
C ARG A 89 2.03 -4.72 15.76
N ILE A 90 1.55 -3.49 15.87
CA ILE A 90 2.16 -2.27 15.36
C ILE A 90 2.53 -1.39 16.55
N GLU A 91 3.78 -0.96 16.61
CA GLU A 91 4.27 -0.01 17.61
C GLU A 91 4.80 1.23 16.92
N ALA A 92 4.50 2.41 17.46
CA ALA A 92 4.93 3.65 16.86
C ALA A 92 5.21 4.73 17.89
N ILE A 93 6.06 5.68 17.49
CA ILE A 93 6.31 6.91 18.24
C ILE A 93 5.87 8.10 17.41
N VAL A 94 5.02 8.94 18.02
CA VAL A 94 4.42 10.09 17.36
C VAL A 94 4.81 11.40 18.06
N ALA A 95 5.34 12.34 17.30
CA ALA A 95 5.66 13.70 17.71
C ALA A 95 4.39 14.58 17.75
N GLY A 96 3.85 14.83 18.93
CA GLY A 96 2.79 15.81 19.15
C GLY A 96 3.28 16.98 20.00
N SER A 97 2.40 17.53 20.85
CA SER A 97 2.79 18.47 21.91
C SER A 97 3.79 17.86 22.88
N MET A 98 3.64 16.55 23.12
CA MET A 98 4.61 15.68 23.76
C MET A 98 4.94 14.53 22.80
N VAL A 99 5.86 13.66 23.20
CA VAL A 99 6.12 12.42 22.47
C VAL A 99 5.15 11.36 22.96
N TYR A 100 4.42 10.73 22.04
CA TYR A 100 3.38 9.75 22.36
C TYR A 100 3.77 8.37 21.85
N ASP A 101 3.47 7.37 22.68
CA ASP A 101 3.59 5.96 22.32
C ASP A 101 2.24 5.46 21.83
N VAL A 102 2.26 4.75 20.72
CA VAL A 102 1.09 4.14 20.10
C VAL A 102 1.35 2.66 19.94
N ALA A 103 0.41 1.84 20.37
CA ALA A 103 0.40 0.40 20.15
C ALA A 103 -0.96 0.00 19.56
N ILE A 104 -0.92 -0.78 18.49
CA ILE A 104 -2.10 -1.34 17.84
C ILE A 104 -1.88 -2.85 17.77
N ALA A 105 -2.71 -3.62 18.45
CA ALA A 105 -2.74 -5.06 18.33
C ALA A 105 -3.82 -5.46 17.31
N ILE A 106 -3.46 -6.38 16.42
CA ILE A 106 -4.34 -6.91 15.39
C ILE A 106 -4.44 -8.41 15.60
N ALA A 107 -5.67 -8.91 15.69
CA ALA A 107 -5.91 -10.33 15.83
C ALA A 107 -5.32 -11.11 14.62
N PRO A 108 -4.78 -12.32 14.82
CA PRO A 108 -4.35 -13.17 13.71
C PRO A 108 -5.54 -13.55 12.84
N LEU A 109 -5.28 -13.85 11.56
CA LEU A 109 -6.32 -14.30 10.64
C LEU A 109 -6.84 -15.68 11.06
N PRO A 110 -8.17 -15.89 11.16
CA PRO A 110 -8.73 -17.21 11.41
C PRO A 110 -8.31 -18.23 10.31
N PRO A 111 -7.91 -19.46 10.67
CA PRO A 111 -7.43 -20.44 9.68
C PRO A 111 -8.44 -20.74 8.58
N VAL A 112 -9.74 -20.80 8.92
CA VAL A 112 -10.82 -21.03 7.95
C VAL A 112 -10.86 -19.93 6.89
N ARG A 113 -10.73 -18.67 7.32
CA ARG A 113 -10.68 -17.52 6.41
C ARG A 113 -9.42 -17.55 5.55
N TRP A 114 -8.28 -17.95 6.14
CA TRP A 114 -7.05 -18.11 5.39
C TRP A 114 -7.15 -19.15 4.28
N GLN A 115 -7.76 -20.31 4.57
CA GLN A 115 -7.97 -21.35 3.58
C GLN A 115 -8.92 -20.89 2.46
N ALA A 116 -9.97 -20.13 2.78
CA ALA A 116 -10.85 -19.52 1.78
C ALA A 116 -10.07 -18.57 0.84
N ILE A 117 -9.24 -17.68 1.41
CA ILE A 117 -8.39 -16.78 0.60
C ILE A 117 -7.44 -17.59 -0.30
N LYS A 118 -6.82 -18.66 0.21
CA LYS A 118 -5.94 -19.52 -0.59
C LYS A 118 -6.67 -20.16 -1.77
N LYS A 119 -7.88 -20.69 -1.53
CA LYS A 119 -8.72 -21.29 -2.58
C LYS A 119 -9.14 -20.26 -3.62
N ASP A 120 -9.58 -19.08 -3.17
CA ASP A 120 -10.03 -18.02 -4.07
C ASP A 120 -8.89 -17.47 -4.92
N CYS A 121 -7.71 -17.28 -4.33
CA CYS A 121 -6.51 -16.89 -5.06
C CYS A 121 -6.16 -17.95 -6.11
N ALA A 122 -6.09 -19.24 -5.74
CA ALA A 122 -5.78 -20.33 -6.66
C ALA A 122 -6.74 -20.39 -7.86
N ALA A 123 -8.03 -20.17 -7.64
CA ALA A 123 -9.05 -20.18 -8.70
C ALA A 123 -9.02 -18.93 -9.61
N SER A 124 -8.39 -17.84 -9.17
CA SER A 124 -8.49 -16.53 -9.82
C SER A 124 -7.23 -16.09 -10.58
N ILE A 125 -6.15 -16.86 -10.49
CA ILE A 125 -4.87 -16.51 -11.10
C ILE A 125 -4.89 -16.99 -12.55
N GLY A 126 -4.94 -16.04 -13.49
CA GLY A 126 -4.93 -16.30 -14.93
C GLY A 126 -3.56 -16.72 -15.49
N SER A 127 -2.47 -16.49 -14.75
CA SER A 127 -1.13 -16.99 -15.07
C SER A 127 -0.30 -17.20 -13.80
N LEU A 128 0.32 -18.37 -13.67
CA LEU A 128 1.21 -18.72 -12.56
C LEU A 128 2.41 -17.76 -12.46
N LEU A 129 2.84 -17.16 -13.58
CA LEU A 129 3.93 -16.18 -13.64
C LEU A 129 3.60 -14.88 -12.91
N ASP A 130 2.35 -14.43 -12.96
CA ASP A 130 1.92 -13.23 -12.23
C ASP A 130 1.99 -13.46 -10.71
N LEU A 131 1.66 -14.67 -10.27
CA LEU A 131 1.80 -15.05 -8.87
C LEU A 131 3.27 -15.18 -8.45
N LEU A 132 4.11 -15.86 -9.26
CA LEU A 132 5.54 -16.04 -8.98
C LEU A 132 6.30 -14.70 -9.01
N SER A 133 5.88 -13.76 -9.86
CA SER A 133 6.41 -12.39 -9.89
C SER A 133 5.84 -11.48 -8.80
N GLY A 134 4.94 -11.98 -7.94
CA GLY A 134 4.32 -11.22 -6.86
C GLY A 134 3.32 -10.17 -7.33
N ARG A 135 2.91 -10.20 -8.60
CA ARG A 135 1.92 -9.30 -9.20
C ARG A 135 0.56 -9.97 -9.17
N LEU A 136 -0.16 -9.79 -8.06
CA LEU A 136 -1.55 -10.21 -7.95
C LEU A 136 -2.41 -9.32 -8.86
N SER A 137 -3.33 -9.91 -9.63
CA SER A 137 -4.27 -9.16 -10.47
C SER A 137 -5.18 -8.27 -9.59
N ASP A 138 -5.63 -7.13 -10.13
CA ASP A 138 -6.45 -6.16 -9.39
C ASP A 138 -7.69 -6.81 -8.74
N GLY A 139 -8.35 -7.75 -9.44
CA GLY A 139 -9.50 -8.46 -8.90
C GLY A 139 -9.17 -9.38 -7.72
N VAL A 140 -7.99 -10.02 -7.73
CA VAL A 140 -7.53 -10.82 -6.59
C VAL A 140 -7.18 -9.92 -5.41
N MET A 141 -6.49 -8.81 -5.66
CA MET A 141 -6.15 -7.85 -4.62
C MET A 141 -7.38 -7.24 -3.96
N GLU A 142 -8.43 -6.93 -4.73
CA GLU A 142 -9.70 -6.42 -4.19
C GLU A 142 -10.38 -7.44 -3.27
N ARG A 143 -10.41 -8.72 -3.65
CA ARG A 143 -10.95 -9.79 -2.81
C ARG A 143 -10.14 -10.00 -1.53
N MET A 144 -8.81 -9.99 -1.63
CA MET A 144 -7.92 -10.14 -0.47
C MET A 144 -8.07 -9.01 0.55
N VAL A 145 -8.54 -7.84 0.11
CA VAL A 145 -8.65 -6.65 0.94
C VAL A 145 -10.09 -6.36 1.37
N LYS A 146 -11.05 -7.22 0.99
CA LYS A 146 -12.45 -7.10 1.42
C LYS A 146 -12.57 -7.01 2.94
N PRO A 147 -13.34 -6.05 3.47
CA PRO A 147 -13.68 -6.01 4.89
C PRO A 147 -14.33 -7.33 5.32
N GLN A 148 -13.99 -7.85 6.51
CA GLN A 148 -14.51 -9.09 7.13
C GLN A 148 -14.07 -10.42 6.51
N GLU A 149 -13.90 -10.48 5.19
CA GLU A 149 -13.57 -11.73 4.47
C GLU A 149 -12.09 -11.83 4.10
N GLY A 150 -11.42 -10.69 3.95
CA GLY A 150 -10.03 -10.61 3.53
C GLY A 150 -9.02 -10.58 4.67
N LEU A 151 -7.81 -10.12 4.31
CA LEU A 151 -6.68 -9.89 5.21
C LEU A 151 -6.88 -8.67 6.10
N PHE A 152 -7.73 -7.73 5.70
CA PHE A 152 -7.89 -6.49 6.45
C PHE A 152 -8.67 -6.72 7.75
N PRO A 153 -8.16 -6.21 8.87
CA PRO A 153 -8.79 -6.44 10.16
C PRO A 153 -10.11 -5.68 10.26
N SER A 154 -11.13 -6.34 10.82
CA SER A 154 -12.36 -5.64 11.21
C SER A 154 -12.12 -4.78 12.45
N PRO A 155 -12.97 -3.77 12.75
CA PRO A 155 -12.83 -2.96 13.96
C PRO A 155 -12.74 -3.77 15.27
N ARG A 156 -13.39 -4.94 15.32
CA ARG A 156 -13.39 -5.83 16.49
C ARG A 156 -12.08 -6.62 16.63
N GLU A 157 -11.34 -6.78 15.54
CA GLU A 157 -10.05 -7.45 15.51
C GLU A 157 -8.89 -6.49 15.84
N ILE A 158 -9.20 -5.21 16.10
CA ILE A 158 -8.23 -4.14 16.34
C ILE A 158 -8.34 -3.68 17.79
N SER A 159 -7.25 -3.80 18.54
CA SER A 159 -7.10 -3.22 19.87
C SER A 159 -6.08 -2.09 19.83
N ILE A 160 -6.42 -0.93 20.40
CA ILE A 160 -5.66 0.31 20.26
C ILE A 160 -5.30 0.89 21.61
N ALA A 161 -4.08 1.40 21.72
CA ALA A 161 -3.59 2.12 22.87
C ALA A 161 -2.75 3.31 22.42
N CYS A 162 -3.01 4.47 23.02
CA CYS A 162 -2.18 5.66 22.82
C CYS A 162 -1.95 6.36 24.16
N SER A 163 -0.71 6.75 24.43
CA SER A 163 -0.34 7.45 25.67
C SER A 163 -0.83 8.91 25.72
N CYS A 164 -1.73 9.33 24.84
CA CYS A 164 -2.27 10.69 24.81
C CYS A 164 -3.51 10.81 25.70
N PRO A 165 -3.78 12.00 26.28
CA PRO A 165 -4.93 12.21 27.15
C PRO A 165 -6.26 12.36 26.39
N ASP A 166 -6.33 11.91 25.13
CA ASP A 166 -7.54 11.98 24.31
C ASP A 166 -8.43 10.77 24.63
N GLY A 167 -9.64 11.02 25.14
CA GLY A 167 -10.60 9.97 25.48
C GLY A 167 -11.42 9.45 24.29
N ALA A 168 -11.12 9.89 23.07
CA ALA A 168 -11.74 9.34 21.87
C ALA A 168 -11.26 7.90 21.62
N ALA A 169 -12.14 7.07 21.05
CA ALA A 169 -11.80 5.70 20.64
C ALA A 169 -10.55 5.72 19.75
N ILE A 170 -10.52 6.56 18.71
CA ILE A 170 -9.33 6.77 17.86
C ILE A 170 -8.92 8.24 17.89
N CYS A 171 -7.76 8.49 18.50
CA CYS A 171 -7.15 9.81 18.55
C CYS A 171 -6.44 10.15 17.23
N LYS A 172 -6.06 11.42 17.07
CA LYS A 172 -5.30 11.88 15.88
C LYS A 172 -3.95 11.17 15.69
N HIS A 173 -3.32 10.68 16.77
CA HIS A 173 -2.04 9.98 16.69
C HIS A 173 -2.22 8.56 16.15
N LEU A 174 -3.24 7.85 16.63
CA LEU A 174 -3.65 6.55 16.08
C LEU A 174 -3.99 6.68 14.60
N ALA A 175 -4.79 7.68 14.21
CA ALA A 175 -5.08 7.95 12.81
C ALA A 175 -3.80 8.20 11.98
N ALA A 176 -2.83 8.95 12.52
CA ALA A 176 -1.54 9.16 11.85
C ALA A 176 -0.76 7.85 11.66
N VAL A 177 -0.76 6.96 12.66
CA VAL A 177 -0.11 5.64 12.58
C VAL A 177 -0.81 4.74 11.55
N PHE A 178 -2.14 4.71 11.50
CA PHE A 178 -2.84 3.95 10.47
C PHE A 178 -2.50 4.41 9.04
N TYR A 179 -2.46 5.73 8.80
CA TYR A 179 -2.00 6.25 7.51
C TYR A 179 -0.53 5.94 7.24
N ALA A 180 0.31 5.93 8.27
CA ALA A 180 1.73 5.58 8.16
C ALA A 180 1.93 4.11 7.77
N VAL A 181 1.10 3.21 8.30
CA VAL A 181 1.06 1.80 7.88
C VAL A 181 0.67 1.70 6.41
N GLY A 182 -0.38 2.40 5.98
CA GLY A 182 -0.78 2.43 4.57
C GLY A 182 0.36 2.88 3.66
N HIS A 183 1.11 3.92 4.06
CA HIS A 183 2.30 4.34 3.32
C HIS A 183 3.40 3.27 3.29
N ARG A 184 3.64 2.55 4.38
CA ARG A 184 4.66 1.48 4.44
C ARG A 184 4.29 0.30 3.53
N LEU A 185 3.01 -0.04 3.46
CA LEU A 185 2.49 -1.12 2.62
C LEU A 185 2.68 -0.85 1.12
N ASP A 186 2.87 0.40 0.70
CA ASP A 186 3.24 0.70 -0.70
C ASP A 186 4.59 0.08 -1.10
N THR A 187 5.52 -0.02 -0.16
CA THR A 187 6.87 -0.53 -0.40
C THR A 187 7.09 -1.94 0.14
N GLN A 188 6.29 -2.34 1.13
CA GLN A 188 6.47 -3.59 1.89
C GLN A 188 5.09 -4.25 2.14
N PRO A 189 4.39 -4.74 1.09
CA PRO A 189 3.07 -5.37 1.24
C PRO A 189 3.10 -6.66 2.07
N GLU A 190 4.25 -7.35 2.13
CA GLU A 190 4.48 -8.56 2.95
C GLU A 190 4.19 -8.33 4.44
N LEU A 191 4.34 -7.09 4.92
CA LEU A 191 4.05 -6.74 6.31
C LEU A 191 2.59 -6.97 6.69
N LEU A 192 1.65 -6.91 5.73
CA LEU A 192 0.25 -7.23 5.99
C LEU A 192 0.05 -8.70 6.37
N PHE A 193 0.74 -9.60 5.66
CA PHE A 193 0.70 -11.04 5.93
C PHE A 193 1.35 -11.35 7.28
N LEU A 194 2.53 -10.76 7.52
CA LEU A 194 3.22 -10.84 8.82
C LEU A 194 2.30 -10.39 9.95
N LEU A 195 1.68 -9.21 9.80
CA LEU A 195 0.78 -8.62 10.79
C LEU A 195 -0.42 -9.52 11.08
N ARG A 196 -0.96 -10.19 10.06
CA ARG A 196 -2.07 -11.15 10.20
C ARG A 196 -1.63 -12.55 10.60
N GLY A 197 -0.32 -12.79 10.74
CA GLY A 197 0.25 -14.06 11.19
C GLY A 197 0.11 -15.18 10.18
N VAL A 198 0.06 -14.85 8.89
CA VAL A 198 -0.01 -15.80 7.76
C VAL A 198 1.22 -15.63 6.87
N ASP A 199 1.60 -16.67 6.14
CA ASP A 199 2.73 -16.64 5.21
C ASP A 199 2.24 -16.51 3.77
N GLN A 200 2.69 -15.47 3.07
CA GLN A 200 2.39 -15.26 1.66
C GLN A 200 2.85 -16.44 0.78
N ARG A 201 3.90 -17.18 1.17
CA ARG A 201 4.40 -18.35 0.43
C ARG A 201 3.36 -19.47 0.35
N GLU A 202 2.47 -19.58 1.33
CA GLU A 202 1.38 -20.55 1.29
C GLU A 202 0.36 -20.25 0.19
N LEU A 203 0.19 -18.98 -0.22
CA LEU A 203 -0.66 -18.64 -1.38
C LEU A 203 -0.06 -19.15 -2.67
N ILE A 204 1.26 -18.96 -2.82
CA ILE A 204 1.99 -19.42 -4.00
C ILE A 204 1.90 -20.94 -4.10
N ALA A 205 2.20 -21.64 -3.00
CA ALA A 205 2.12 -23.10 -2.96
C ALA A 205 0.70 -23.62 -3.25
N ALA A 206 -0.34 -22.98 -2.70
CA ALA A 206 -1.73 -23.39 -2.94
C ALA A 206 -2.13 -23.22 -4.40
N ALA A 207 -1.77 -22.09 -5.02
CA ALA A 207 -2.07 -21.85 -6.43
C ALA A 207 -1.27 -22.76 -7.36
N THR A 208 0.02 -22.99 -7.13
CA THR A 208 0.82 -23.94 -7.92
C THR A 208 0.22 -25.35 -7.86
N LYS A 209 -0.18 -25.80 -6.66
CA LYS A 209 -0.82 -27.10 -6.49
C LYS A 209 -2.14 -27.20 -7.28
N ASP A 210 -2.95 -26.15 -7.26
CA ASP A 210 -4.23 -26.13 -7.98
C ASP A 210 -4.03 -26.12 -9.50
N SER A 211 -3.11 -25.29 -10.01
CA SER A 211 -2.75 -25.26 -11.44
C SER A 211 -2.25 -26.62 -11.92
N VAL A 212 -1.34 -27.27 -11.18
CA VAL A 212 -0.86 -28.62 -11.53
C VAL A 212 -2.02 -29.63 -11.50
N SER A 213 -2.92 -29.52 -10.51
CA SER A 213 -4.07 -30.42 -10.40
C SER A 213 -5.06 -30.25 -11.56
N ARG A 214 -5.25 -29.03 -12.07
CA ARG A 214 -6.11 -28.75 -13.22
C ARG A 214 -5.49 -29.21 -14.52
N ALA A 215 -4.19 -28.98 -14.72
CA ALA A 215 -3.44 -29.50 -15.85
C ALA A 215 -3.54 -31.04 -15.95
N ILE A 216 -3.40 -31.75 -14.81
CA ILE A 216 -3.54 -33.21 -14.75
C ILE A 216 -4.97 -33.67 -15.10
N ARG A 217 -5.99 -32.89 -14.75
CA ARG A 217 -7.40 -33.22 -15.01
C ARG A 217 -7.86 -32.87 -16.42
N GLY A 218 -7.04 -32.20 -17.23
CA GLY A 218 -7.40 -31.74 -18.57
C GLY A 218 -8.52 -30.67 -18.58
N ASP A 219 -8.72 -29.97 -17.45
CA ASP A 219 -9.82 -29.01 -17.25
C ASP A 219 -9.39 -27.56 -17.54
N ASP A 220 -8.12 -27.35 -17.91
CA ASP A 220 -7.56 -26.03 -18.16
C ASP A 220 -7.77 -25.60 -19.62
N THR A 221 -8.79 -24.76 -19.87
CA THR A 221 -8.94 -23.98 -21.12
C THR A 221 -7.95 -22.80 -21.20
N HIS A 222 -7.31 -22.47 -20.07
CA HIS A 222 -6.23 -21.49 -19.91
C HIS A 222 -4.94 -22.18 -19.45
N ALA A 223 -4.73 -23.43 -19.89
CA ALA A 223 -3.50 -24.18 -19.58
C ALA A 223 -2.30 -23.29 -19.88
N LEU A 224 -1.41 -23.22 -18.90
CA LEU A 224 -0.06 -22.68 -18.99
C LEU A 224 0.40 -22.79 -20.44
N ALA A 225 0.58 -21.66 -21.13
CA ALA A 225 1.09 -21.72 -22.49
C ALA A 225 2.35 -22.59 -22.47
N ASP A 226 2.57 -23.44 -23.47
CA ASP A 226 3.73 -24.33 -23.50
C ASP A 226 5.04 -23.57 -23.21
N ASP A 227 5.10 -22.31 -23.66
CA ASP A 227 6.17 -21.36 -23.39
C ASP A 227 6.40 -21.07 -21.88
N ASP A 228 5.36 -21.05 -21.06
CA ASP A 228 5.42 -20.82 -19.61
C ASP A 228 5.93 -22.05 -18.86
N LEU A 229 5.65 -23.27 -19.34
CA LEU A 229 6.14 -24.51 -18.74
C LEU A 229 7.61 -24.79 -19.10
N ALA A 230 7.96 -24.59 -20.37
CA ALA A 230 9.32 -24.74 -20.87
C ALA A 230 10.29 -23.75 -20.19
N SER A 231 9.84 -22.51 -19.94
CA SER A 231 10.67 -21.49 -19.29
C SER A 231 10.85 -21.70 -17.77
N ILE A 232 9.89 -22.34 -17.09
CA ILE A 232 9.95 -22.55 -15.63
C ILE A 232 10.67 -23.85 -15.26
N PHE A 233 10.45 -24.93 -16.01
CA PHE A 233 10.98 -26.26 -15.64
C PHE A 233 12.01 -26.82 -16.62
N GLY A 234 12.23 -26.18 -17.78
CA GLY A 234 13.12 -26.71 -18.82
C GLY A 234 12.69 -28.09 -19.33
N VAL A 235 11.43 -28.45 -19.10
CA VAL A 235 10.83 -29.70 -19.56
C VAL A 235 10.00 -29.34 -20.78
N ASP A 236 10.56 -29.63 -21.96
CA ASP A 236 9.77 -29.76 -23.17
C ASP A 236 8.90 -31.01 -23.01
N LEU A 237 7.62 -30.84 -22.69
CA LEU A 237 6.65 -31.93 -22.82
C LEU A 237 6.30 -32.08 -24.31
N GLY A 238 7.33 -32.38 -25.11
CA GLY A 238 7.15 -32.87 -26.46
C GLY A 238 6.23 -34.07 -26.38
N THR A 239 5.05 -33.96 -26.99
CA THR A 239 4.12 -35.08 -27.17
C THR A 239 4.86 -36.18 -27.92
N ALA A 240 5.38 -37.16 -27.18
CA ALA A 240 5.88 -38.40 -27.73
C ALA A 240 4.67 -39.22 -28.21
N THR A 241 4.11 -38.83 -29.35
CA THR A 241 3.36 -39.75 -30.22
C THR A 241 4.39 -40.46 -31.07
N ASP A 242 4.96 -41.52 -30.50
CA ASP A 242 5.59 -42.59 -31.26
C ASP A 242 4.49 -43.59 -31.61
N GLU A 243 4.04 -43.61 -32.87
CA GLU A 243 3.88 -44.88 -33.57
C GLU A 243 4.10 -44.71 -35.08
N PRO A 244 4.83 -45.64 -35.73
CA PRO A 244 5.29 -45.52 -37.10
C PRO A 244 4.37 -46.27 -38.07
N THR A 245 4.13 -45.71 -39.27
CA THR A 245 3.64 -46.49 -40.42
C THR A 245 4.35 -46.10 -41.74
N PRO A 246 4.51 -47.07 -42.68
CA PRO A 246 5.57 -47.11 -43.69
C PRO A 246 5.19 -46.45 -45.05
N PRO A 247 6.13 -46.32 -46.00
CA PRO A 247 6.03 -45.41 -47.15
C PRO A 247 5.58 -46.10 -48.45
N THR A 248 4.98 -45.35 -49.38
CA THR A 248 4.84 -45.69 -50.82
C THR A 248 4.64 -44.37 -51.60
N SER A 249 5.68 -43.90 -52.31
CA SER A 249 5.87 -43.94 -53.79
C SER A 249 5.02 -42.89 -54.52
N GLU A 250 5.46 -41.99 -55.40
CA GLU A 250 6.51 -41.92 -56.44
C GLU A 250 6.59 -40.41 -56.82
N ARG A 251 7.65 -39.74 -57.31
CA ARG A 251 8.42 -39.98 -58.56
C ARG A 251 9.49 -38.88 -58.70
N ILE A 252 10.65 -39.22 -59.27
CA ILE A 252 11.75 -38.33 -59.73
C ILE A 252 11.96 -38.73 -61.23
N PRO A 253 12.24 -37.82 -62.21
CA PRO A 253 13.54 -37.15 -62.31
C PRO A 253 13.68 -35.73 -62.92
N LYS A 254 14.84 -35.16 -62.53
CA LYS A 254 15.65 -33.97 -62.92
C LYS A 254 16.04 -33.89 -64.43
N PRO A 255 16.84 -32.89 -64.92
CA PRO A 255 17.14 -31.53 -64.44
C PRO A 255 17.25 -30.41 -65.54
N ALA A 256 17.52 -29.18 -65.06
CA ALA A 256 18.31 -28.08 -65.66
C ALA A 256 17.58 -26.97 -66.47
N ALA A 257 17.56 -25.75 -65.92
CA ALA A 257 18.31 -24.61 -66.47
C ALA A 257 18.23 -23.38 -65.55
N ARG A 258 19.40 -22.76 -65.39
CA ARG A 258 19.75 -21.56 -64.64
C ARG A 258 19.12 -20.29 -65.24
N LYS A 259 18.55 -19.39 -64.42
CA LYS A 259 18.64 -17.92 -64.65
C LYS A 259 18.25 -17.06 -63.42
N ARG A 260 19.25 -16.26 -63.03
CA ARG A 260 19.21 -14.87 -62.53
C ARG A 260 18.54 -14.53 -61.19
N ARG A 261 19.45 -14.36 -60.22
CA ARG A 261 19.47 -13.43 -59.08
C ARG A 261 18.73 -12.11 -59.37
N SER A 262 17.78 -11.76 -58.51
CA SER A 262 17.35 -10.38 -58.23
C SER A 262 17.59 -10.06 -56.76
N THR A 263 18.11 -8.86 -56.54
CA THR A 263 18.59 -8.23 -55.31
C THR A 263 17.47 -8.00 -54.28
N PRO A 264 17.77 -8.07 -52.97
CA PRO A 264 16.84 -7.63 -51.92
C PRO A 264 16.74 -6.09 -51.88
N PRO A 265 15.55 -5.50 -51.63
CA PRO A 265 15.42 -4.07 -51.43
C PRO A 265 15.97 -3.63 -50.07
N THR A 266 16.75 -2.55 -50.10
CA THR A 266 17.32 -1.82 -48.97
C THR A 266 16.21 -1.25 -48.06
N PRO A 267 16.36 -1.31 -46.72
CA PRO A 267 15.45 -0.62 -45.81
C PRO A 267 15.70 0.89 -45.81
N GLU A 268 14.63 1.68 -45.93
CA GLU A 268 14.65 3.13 -45.75
C GLU A 268 15.00 3.53 -44.30
N PRO A 269 15.74 4.63 -44.09
CA PRO A 269 16.18 5.06 -42.76
C PRO A 269 15.03 5.70 -41.96
N PHE A 270 14.93 5.33 -40.69
CA PHE A 270 14.08 5.96 -39.69
C PHE A 270 14.41 7.46 -39.53
N PRO A 271 13.41 8.36 -39.41
CA PRO A 271 13.66 9.77 -39.11
C PRO A 271 14.10 9.98 -37.66
N GLU A 272 15.14 10.81 -37.48
CA GLU A 272 15.70 11.24 -36.18
C GLU A 272 14.65 11.93 -35.26
N PRO A 273 14.78 11.77 -33.93
CA PRO A 273 13.93 12.47 -32.97
C PRO A 273 14.29 13.95 -32.85
N ALA A 274 13.27 14.81 -32.91
CA ALA A 274 13.37 16.26 -32.81
C ALA A 274 13.96 16.75 -31.46
N PRO A 275 14.70 17.88 -31.45
CA PRO A 275 15.40 18.37 -30.26
C PRO A 275 14.48 18.99 -29.21
N ALA A 276 14.84 18.79 -27.94
CA ALA A 276 14.14 19.26 -26.75
C ALA A 276 13.91 20.79 -26.73
N PRO A 277 12.75 21.27 -26.21
CA PRO A 277 12.45 22.70 -26.17
C PRO A 277 13.31 23.44 -25.14
N LYS A 278 13.91 24.54 -25.61
CA LYS A 278 14.80 25.44 -24.88
C LYS A 278 14.09 26.12 -23.70
N LYS A 279 14.78 26.14 -22.55
CA LYS A 279 14.44 26.91 -21.35
C LYS A 279 14.20 28.39 -21.70
N LYS A 280 12.96 28.86 -21.54
CA LYS A 280 12.66 30.30 -21.55
C LYS A 280 13.18 30.93 -20.25
N ARG A 281 14.07 31.91 -20.40
CA ARG A 281 14.53 32.83 -19.36
C ARG A 281 13.34 33.49 -18.67
N VAL A 282 13.30 33.44 -17.34
CA VAL A 282 12.38 34.22 -16.50
C VAL A 282 12.81 35.69 -16.53
N PRO A 283 11.96 36.63 -16.97
CA PRO A 283 12.24 38.04 -16.79
C PRO A 283 11.95 38.47 -15.35
N THR A 284 12.74 39.44 -14.92
CA THR A 284 12.87 40.06 -13.62
C THR A 284 11.60 40.70 -13.06
N LYS A 285 11.47 40.60 -11.72
CA LYS A 285 10.75 41.47 -10.76
C LYS A 285 9.68 42.41 -11.33
N LYS A 286 8.40 42.07 -11.11
CA LYS A 286 7.32 43.06 -10.92
C LYS A 286 6.84 43.04 -9.47
N LYS A 287 6.85 44.23 -8.85
CA LYS A 287 6.40 44.54 -7.49
C LYS A 287 4.96 44.06 -7.27
N LEU A 288 4.71 43.36 -6.16
CA LEU A 288 3.35 43.20 -5.63
C LEU A 288 2.83 44.57 -5.16
N PRO A 289 1.59 44.96 -5.52
CA PRO A 289 0.94 46.12 -4.92
C PRO A 289 0.57 45.81 -3.46
N LYS A 290 0.76 46.81 -2.57
CA LYS A 290 0.43 46.74 -1.15
C LYS A 290 -1.06 46.38 -0.95
N LEU A 291 -1.32 45.28 -0.23
CA LEU A 291 -2.65 44.98 0.30
C LEU A 291 -3.10 46.12 1.24
N LYS A 292 -4.24 46.74 0.90
CA LYS A 292 -4.93 47.70 1.75
C LYS A 292 -5.41 47.00 3.03
N LYS A 293 -5.29 47.69 4.17
CA LYS A 293 -5.69 47.24 5.50
C LYS A 293 -7.16 46.78 5.50
N LEU A 294 -7.41 45.56 6.01
CA LEU A 294 -8.75 45.10 6.35
C LEU A 294 -9.35 45.98 7.48
N PRO A 295 -10.63 46.39 7.40
CA PRO A 295 -11.28 47.15 8.46
C PRO A 295 -11.54 46.26 9.69
N LYS A 296 -11.43 46.87 10.88
CA LYS A 296 -11.65 46.22 12.18
C LYS A 296 -13.06 45.61 12.27
N LEU A 297 -13.14 44.31 12.49
CA LEU A 297 -14.37 43.61 12.85
C LEU A 297 -14.95 44.19 14.15
N LYS A 298 -16.19 44.67 14.08
CA LYS A 298 -16.98 45.13 15.23
C LYS A 298 -17.24 43.96 16.19
N LYS A 299 -17.23 44.26 17.49
CA LYS A 299 -17.45 43.29 18.59
C LYS A 299 -18.79 42.56 18.43
N LEU A 300 -18.77 41.23 18.51
CA LEU A 300 -19.95 40.38 18.64
C LEU A 300 -20.67 40.66 19.98
N PRO A 301 -22.01 40.67 20.02
CA PRO A 301 -22.77 40.87 21.25
C PRO A 301 -22.71 39.62 22.14
N LYS A 302 -22.74 39.83 23.46
CA LYS A 302 -22.67 38.77 24.48
C LYS A 302 -23.89 37.85 24.42
N LEU A 303 -23.66 36.54 24.27
CA LEU A 303 -24.68 35.51 24.43
C LEU A 303 -25.28 35.54 25.84
N LYS A 304 -26.61 35.62 25.93
CA LYS A 304 -27.39 35.46 27.16
C LYS A 304 -27.23 34.04 27.71
N LYS A 305 -27.08 33.92 29.03
CA LYS A 305 -26.95 32.63 29.74
C LYS A 305 -28.25 31.82 29.64
N LEU A 306 -28.13 30.54 29.27
CA LEU A 306 -29.22 29.56 29.34
C LEU A 306 -29.62 29.28 30.81
N PRO A 307 -30.92 29.08 31.11
CA PRO A 307 -31.39 28.78 32.45
C PRO A 307 -30.99 27.36 32.89
N LYS A 308 -30.66 27.23 34.18
CA LYS A 308 -30.24 25.97 34.82
C LYS A 308 -31.40 24.96 34.82
N ARG A 309 -31.14 23.73 34.35
CA ARG A 309 -32.05 22.57 34.50
C ARG A 309 -32.30 22.29 35.98
N LYS A 310 -33.57 22.17 36.37
CA LYS A 310 -34.00 21.68 37.69
C LYS A 310 -33.62 20.19 37.84
N LYS A 311 -33.16 19.79 39.02
CA LYS A 311 -32.94 18.40 39.42
C LYS A 311 -34.29 17.65 39.48
N PRO A 312 -34.34 16.35 39.18
CA PRO A 312 -35.53 15.54 39.41
C PRO A 312 -35.72 15.35 40.93
N ARG A 313 -36.98 15.36 41.38
CA ARG A 313 -37.40 14.78 42.64
C ARG A 313 -37.98 13.39 42.32
N ASP A 314 -37.80 12.49 43.29
CA ASP A 314 -38.17 11.07 43.30
C ASP A 314 -39.59 10.77 42.79
#